data_AF-A0A2Z5J7L4-F1
#
_entry.id   AF-A0A2Z5J7L4-F1
#
_cell.length_a   1.000
_cell.length_b   1.000
_cell.length_c   1.000
_cell.angle_alpha   90.00
_cell.angle_beta   90.00
_cell.angle_gamma   90.00
#
_symmetry.space_group_name_H-M   'P 1'
#
loop_
_entity.id
_entity.type
_entity.pdbx_description
1 polymer ?
#
loop_
_entity_poly.entity_id
_entity_poly.type
_entity_poly.pdbx_seq_one_letter_code
_entity_poly.pdbx_strand_id
1 'polypeptide(L)'
;MFGISEIAIILIVVILVLGAKRLPDLARSAGKSARILKAEAKAMKESQGAEGEAGAPRVIRGEAVDRQDSGDSKTDMGQSPGRT
;
A
#
# COMPACT_ATOMS: atom_id res chain seq x y z
N MET A 1 23.03 -24.67 22.72
CA MET A 1 21.84 -24.85 21.87
C MET A 1 20.67 -23.92 22.25
N PHE A 2 20.89 -22.88 23.07
CA PHE A 2 19.85 -22.03 23.67
C PHE A 2 19.99 -20.58 23.20
N GLY A 3 19.51 -20.26 22.00
CA GLY A 3 19.58 -18.88 21.49
C GLY A 3 18.42 -18.61 20.56
N ILE A 4 18.39 -19.33 19.45
CA ILE A 4 17.29 -19.20 18.48
C ILE A 4 16.00 -19.81 19.05
N SER A 5 16.10 -20.93 19.79
CA SER A 5 14.95 -21.60 20.40
C SER A 5 14.26 -20.76 21.49
N GLU A 6 14.99 -20.14 22.42
CA GLU A 6 14.40 -19.19 23.39
C GLU A 6 13.70 -18.02 22.70
N ILE A 7 14.37 -17.40 21.72
CA ILE A 7 13.82 -16.25 21.00
C ILE A 7 12.54 -16.67 20.26
N ALA A 8 12.51 -17.84 19.64
CA ALA A 8 11.32 -18.36 18.97
C ALA A 8 10.14 -18.53 19.94
N ILE A 9 10.37 -19.06 21.14
CA ILE A 9 9.33 -19.22 22.16
C ILE A 9 8.80 -17.86 22.61
N ILE A 10 9.68 -16.92 22.93
CA ILE A 10 9.28 -15.57 23.36
C ILE A 10 8.46 -14.88 22.26
N LEU A 11 8.90 -15.01 21.01
CA LEU A 11 8.23 -14.40 19.87
C LEU A 11 6.82 -14.98 19.67
N ILE A 12 6.64 -16.30 19.87
CA ILE A 12 5.31 -16.94 19.87
C ILE A 12 4.43 -16.34 20.96
N VAL A 13 4.93 -16.20 22.19
CA VAL A 13 4.17 -15.61 23.30
C VAL A 13 3.75 -14.18 23.00
N VAL A 14 4.66 -13.36 22.45
CA VAL A 14 4.37 -11.98 22.04
C VAL A 14 3.27 -11.94 20.96
N ILE A 15 3.31 -12.85 19.99
CA ILE A 15 2.27 -12.96 18.96
C ILE A 15 0.92 -13.33 19.57
N LEU A 16 0.88 -14.22 20.56
CA LEU A 16 -0.36 -14.60 21.23
C LEU A 16 -0.97 -13.42 22.01
N VAL A 17 -0.14 -12.62 22.70
CA VAL A 17 -0.58 -11.44 23.46
C VAL A 17 -1.05 -10.31 22.53
N LEU A 18 -0.30 -10.05 21.46
CA LEU A 18 -0.66 -9.01 20.48
C LEU A 18 -1.82 -9.44 19.57
N GLY A 19 -1.96 -10.75 19.33
CA GLY A 19 -2.91 -11.35 18.42
C GLY A 19 -2.40 -11.41 16.97
N ALA A 20 -2.68 -12.53 16.29
CA ALA A 20 -2.24 -12.80 14.92
C ALA A 20 -2.69 -11.76 13.88
N LYS A 21 -3.74 -10.98 14.17
CA LYS A 21 -4.21 -9.89 13.29
C LYS A 21 -3.49 -8.55 13.52
N ARG A 22 -2.91 -8.32 14.71
CA ARG A 22 -2.22 -7.05 15.03
C ARG A 22 -0.77 -7.03 14.58
N LEU A 23 -0.06 -8.15 14.61
CA LEU A 23 1.29 -8.23 14.06
C LEU A 23 1.39 -7.79 12.57
N PRO A 24 0.58 -8.34 11.64
CA PRO A 24 0.67 -7.96 10.24
C PRO A 24 0.23 -6.52 9.99
N ASP A 25 -0.69 -6.01 10.80
CA ASP A 25 -1.18 -4.63 10.72
C ASP A 25 -0.12 -3.62 11.18
N LEU A 26 0.55 -3.91 12.30
CA LEU A 26 1.70 -3.15 12.78
C LEU A 26 2.87 -3.20 11.79
N ALA A 27 3.17 -4.37 11.24
CA ALA A 27 4.23 -4.52 10.23
C ALA A 27 3.90 -3.76 8.93
N ARG A 28 2.64 -3.79 8.46
CA ARG A 28 2.21 -3.04 7.27
C ARG A 28 2.26 -1.53 7.48
N SER A 29 1.75 -1.04 8.60
CA SER A 29 1.74 0.39 8.92
C SER A 29 3.16 0.93 9.14
N ALA A 30 3.98 0.23 9.94
CA ALA A 30 5.38 0.57 10.15
C ALA A 30 6.19 0.47 8.84
N GLY A 31 5.93 -0.52 8.00
CA GLY A 31 6.60 -0.69 6.70
C GLY A 31 6.30 0.45 5.73
N LYS A 32 5.08 1.00 5.74
CA LYS A 32 4.71 2.17 4.92
C LYS A 32 5.52 3.41 5.33
N SER A 33 5.61 3.69 6.63
CA SER A 33 6.39 4.81 7.17
C SER A 33 7.90 4.62 6.96
N ALA A 34 8.41 3.41 7.21
CA ALA A 34 9.82 3.07 7.02
C ALA A 34 10.26 3.20 5.55
N ARG A 35 9.37 2.93 4.59
CA ARG A 35 9.68 3.12 3.16
C ARG A 35 9.85 4.60 2.80
N ILE A 36 9.03 5.48 3.37
CA ILE A 36 9.13 6.93 3.16
C ILE A 36 10.45 7.43 3.76
N LEU A 37 10.69 7.10 5.04
CA LEU A 37 11.92 7.44 5.75
C LEU A 37 13.17 6.91 5.03
N LYS A 38 13.13 5.68 4.49
CA LYS A 38 14.23 5.10 3.71
C LYS A 38 14.45 5.83 2.38
N ALA A 39 13.39 6.28 1.72
CA ALA A 39 13.50 7.05 0.48
C ALA A 39 14.10 8.44 0.73
N GLU A 40 13.65 9.12 1.78
CA GLU A 40 14.19 10.42 2.19
C GLU A 40 15.65 10.29 2.66
N ALA A 41 15.95 9.28 3.48
CA ALA A 41 17.32 9.00 3.92
C ALA A 41 18.24 8.61 2.76
N LYS A 42 17.73 7.91 1.73
CA LYS A 42 18.49 7.61 0.51
C LYS A 42 18.79 8.89 -0.27
N ALA A 43 17.81 9.76 -0.46
CA ALA A 43 18.01 11.03 -1.16
C ALA A 43 19.05 11.93 -0.46
N MET A 44 19.06 11.94 0.88
CA MET A 44 20.09 12.65 1.65
C MET A 44 21.49 12.03 1.52
N LYS A 45 21.59 10.70 1.42
CA LYS A 45 22.88 10.01 1.16
C LYS A 45 23.36 10.23 -0.26
N GLU A 46 22.46 10.19 -1.22
CA GLU A 46 22.75 10.41 -2.64
C GLU A 46 23.22 11.85 -2.88
N SER A 47 22.61 12.84 -2.23
CA SER A 47 23.07 14.24 -2.27
C SER A 47 24.44 14.48 -1.60
N GLN A 48 24.89 13.58 -0.72
CA GLN A 48 26.20 13.67 -0.06
C GLN A 48 27.30 12.88 -0.81
N GLY A 49 26.97 12.11 -1.84
CA GLY A 49 27.92 11.21 -2.51
C GLY A 49 27.61 10.93 -3.98
N ALA A 50 27.03 11.88 -4.70
CA ALA A 50 26.60 11.69 -6.09
C ALA A 50 27.79 11.63 -7.09
N GLU A 51 28.45 10.49 -7.14
CA GLU A 51 28.97 9.88 -8.37
C GLU A 51 28.73 8.36 -8.28
N GLY A 52 27.60 7.86 -8.80
CA GLY A 52 27.42 6.42 -8.97
C GLY A 52 25.99 5.89 -8.86
N GLU A 53 25.44 5.61 -10.03
CA GLU A 53 24.38 4.63 -10.33
C GLU A 53 22.90 5.00 -10.18
N ALA A 54 22.31 5.09 -11.38
CA ALA A 54 20.91 5.11 -11.72
C ALA A 54 20.06 4.08 -10.96
N GLY A 55 19.12 4.60 -10.18
CA GLY A 55 18.07 3.80 -9.56
C GLY A 55 16.84 4.66 -9.25
N ALA A 56 16.44 5.53 -10.19
CA ALA A 56 15.21 6.30 -10.06
C ALA A 56 14.02 5.32 -10.06
N PRO A 57 13.16 5.31 -9.03
CA PRO A 57 12.06 4.38 -8.95
C PRO A 57 11.05 4.72 -10.05
N ARG A 58 10.81 3.81 -10.99
CA ARG A 58 9.72 3.97 -11.97
C ARG A 58 8.40 3.86 -11.22
N VAL A 59 7.77 5.01 -10.99
CA VAL A 59 6.43 5.11 -10.39
C VAL A 59 5.42 4.66 -11.44
N ILE A 60 4.91 3.44 -11.30
CA ILE A 60 3.77 2.96 -12.10
C ILE A 60 2.51 3.50 -11.44
N ARG A 61 1.83 4.43 -12.12
CA ARG A 61 0.54 5.00 -11.67
C ARG A 61 -0.52 3.90 -11.73
N GLY A 62 -0.96 3.43 -10.56
CA GLY A 62 -2.14 2.57 -10.47
C GLY A 62 -3.37 3.37 -10.87
N GLU A 63 -3.99 3.02 -11.99
CA GLU A 63 -5.34 3.46 -12.32
C GLU A 63 -6.30 2.75 -11.36
N ALA A 64 -6.90 3.51 -10.44
CA ALA A 64 -7.98 3.00 -9.62
C ALA A 64 -9.21 2.87 -10.52
N VAL A 65 -9.57 1.64 -10.87
CA VAL A 65 -10.84 1.36 -11.55
C VAL A 65 -11.96 1.72 -10.57
N ASP A 66 -12.62 2.85 -10.83
CA ASP A 66 -13.83 3.24 -10.13
C ASP A 66 -14.97 2.33 -10.62
N ARG A 67 -15.40 1.41 -9.76
CA ARG A 67 -16.56 0.56 -10.00
C ARG A 67 -17.74 1.23 -9.32
N GLN A 68 -18.43 2.13 -10.02
CA GLN A 68 -19.87 2.41 -9.93
C GLN A 68 -20.23 3.74 -10.60
N ASP A 69 -20.61 3.71 -11.89
CA ASP A 69 -21.68 4.59 -12.39
C ASP A 69 -22.34 4.05 -13.68
N SER A 70 -22.65 2.75 -13.70
CA SER A 70 -23.41 2.12 -14.79
C SER A 70 -24.88 1.99 -14.42
N GLY A 71 -25.49 3.09 -13.97
CA GLY A 71 -26.82 3.10 -13.36
C GLY A 71 -27.82 4.13 -13.86
N ASP A 72 -27.46 5.08 -14.74
CA ASP A 72 -28.38 6.16 -15.11
C ASP A 72 -28.53 6.40 -16.62
N SER A 73 -28.80 5.32 -17.37
CA SER A 73 -29.16 5.42 -18.79
C SER A 73 -30.31 4.49 -19.17
N LYS A 74 -31.48 4.68 -18.55
CA LYS A 74 -32.72 4.15 -19.13
C LYS A 74 -34.02 4.79 -18.64
N THR A 75 -34.21 6.09 -18.84
CA THR A 75 -35.57 6.67 -18.95
C THR A 75 -35.57 7.90 -19.85
N ASP A 76 -35.10 7.74 -21.08
CA ASP A 76 -35.48 8.64 -22.17
C ASP A 76 -35.74 7.79 -23.43
N MET A 77 -36.93 7.20 -23.48
CA MET A 77 -37.46 6.62 -24.71
C MET A 77 -38.99 6.58 -24.61
N GLY A 78 -39.59 7.74 -24.84
CA GLY A 78 -41.03 7.96 -24.95
C GLY A 78 -41.34 8.93 -26.09
N GLN A 79 -40.74 8.68 -27.24
CA GLN A 79 -41.02 9.36 -28.50
C GLN A 79 -42.47 9.08 -28.93
N SER A 80 -43.27 10.13 -29.16
CA SER A 80 -44.07 10.18 -30.40
C SER A 80 -44.58 11.59 -30.75
N PRO A 81 -44.46 12.01 -32.02
CA PRO A 81 -44.79 13.34 -32.52
C PRO A 81 -46.23 13.44 -33.02
N GLY A 82 -46.76 14.66 -33.01
CA GLY A 82 -47.82 15.10 -33.91
C GLY A 82 -49.26 14.84 -33.45
N ARG A 83 -49.93 15.91 -33.03
CA ARG A 83 -51.32 16.17 -33.45
C ARG A 83 -51.47 17.66 -33.73
N THR A 84 -51.86 17.91 -34.98
CA THR A 84 -52.57 19.09 -35.50
C THR A 84 -53.36 19.87 -34.47
#